data_AF-A0A427Y7T2-F1
#
_entry.id   AF-A0A427Y7T2-F1
#
_cell.length_a   1.000
_cell.length_b   1.000
_cell.length_c   1.000
_cell.angle_alpha   90.00
_cell.angle_beta   90.00
_cell.angle_gamma   90.00
#
_symmetry.space_group_name_H-M   'P 1'
#
loop_
_entity.id
_entity.type
_entity.pdbx_description
1 polymer ?
#
loop_
_entity_poly.entity_id
_entity_poly.type
_entity_poly.pdbx_seq_one_letter_code
_entity_poly.pdbx_strand_id
1 'polypeptide(L)'
;MEVTLIMSRGLLIAVLTTRHKNLIPLAYIGVCLATGGMYCLSPCIAVWIGLNQAGQTKRAMSVAMTILFSQFGGLVGSNIYLANEAPSYPTGFGCSLGFLGAGCIIVPMLYWYIIGRINAKRDALSEAEIYDKYSVDELQDMGDLSPLYRYER
;
A
#
# COMPACT_ATOMS: atom_id res chain seq x y z
N MET A 1 -8.42 -6.78 -6.49
CA MET A 1 -7.86 -8.16 -6.54
C MET A 1 -7.18 -8.45 -7.88
N GLU A 2 -7.81 -8.10 -9.01
CA GLU A 2 -7.26 -8.37 -10.35
C GLU A 2 -5.93 -7.67 -10.66
N VAL A 3 -5.79 -6.39 -10.28
CA VAL A 3 -4.57 -5.60 -10.52
C VAL A 3 -3.34 -6.20 -9.80
N THR A 4 -3.52 -6.61 -8.55
CA THR A 4 -2.47 -7.26 -7.75
C THR A 4 -2.02 -8.58 -8.37
N LEU A 5 -2.96 -9.35 -8.92
CA LEU A 5 -2.66 -10.61 -9.62
C LEU A 5 -1.91 -10.39 -10.93
N ILE A 6 -2.25 -9.36 -11.70
CA ILE A 6 -1.53 -8.99 -12.93
C ILE A 6 -0.08 -8.61 -12.59
N MET A 7 0.09 -7.79 -11.55
CA MET A 7 1.41 -7.36 -11.08
C MET A 7 2.27 -8.54 -10.59
N SER A 8 1.71 -9.42 -9.75
CA SER A 8 2.44 -10.58 -9.23
C SER A 8 2.80 -11.58 -10.34
N ARG A 9 1.91 -11.80 -11.31
CA ARG A 9 2.17 -12.66 -12.48
C ARG A 9 3.25 -12.06 -13.37
N GLY A 10 3.23 -10.75 -13.63
CA GLY A 10 4.26 -10.06 -14.39
C GLY A 10 5.65 -10.22 -13.74
N LEU A 11 5.73 -10.04 -12.42
CA LEU A 11 6.99 -10.17 -11.68
C LEU A 11 7.50 -11.63 -11.66
N LEU A 12 6.61 -12.61 -11.52
CA LEU A 12 6.96 -14.04 -11.62
C LEU A 12 7.51 -14.40 -13.01
N ILE A 13 6.87 -13.92 -14.08
CA ILE A 13 7.38 -14.13 -15.45
C ILE A 13 8.77 -13.52 -15.59
N ALA A 14 8.99 -12.30 -15.09
CA ALA A 14 10.28 -11.63 -15.17
C ALA A 14 11.39 -12.42 -14.44
N VAL A 15 11.13 -12.92 -13.24
CA VAL A 15 12.10 -13.66 -12.42
C VAL A 15 12.45 -15.03 -13.00
N LEU A 16 11.45 -15.73 -13.56
CA LEU A 16 11.67 -17.06 -14.14
C LEU A 16 12.41 -17.00 -15.48
N THR A 17 12.20 -15.95 -16.27
CA THR A 17 12.74 -15.84 -17.63
C THR A 17 14.10 -15.15 -17.69
N THR A 18 14.46 -14.31 -16.71
CA THR A 18 15.78 -13.63 -16.66
C THR A 18 16.97 -14.58 -16.55
N ARG A 19 16.76 -15.82 -16.07
CA ARG A 19 17.82 -16.85 -16.03
C ARG A 19 18.13 -17.46 -17.41
N HIS A 20 17.24 -17.28 -18.38
CA HIS A 20 17.37 -17.88 -19.71
C HIS A 20 17.65 -16.82 -20.76
N LYS A 21 18.87 -16.81 -21.31
CA LYS A 21 19.29 -15.86 -22.36
C LYS A 21 18.38 -15.87 -23.60
N ASN A 22 17.70 -16.97 -23.88
CA ASN A 22 16.79 -17.11 -25.02
C ASN A 22 15.39 -16.54 -24.77
N LEU A 23 15.07 -16.14 -23.53
CA LEU A 23 13.75 -15.67 -23.11
C LEU A 23 13.75 -14.20 -22.66
N ILE A 24 14.76 -13.42 -23.05
CA ILE A 24 14.86 -11.98 -22.75
C ILE A 24 13.60 -11.19 -23.16
N PRO A 25 12.97 -11.43 -24.34
CA PRO A 25 11.73 -10.74 -24.69
C PRO A 25 10.59 -11.03 -23.70
N LEU A 26 10.54 -12.25 -23.18
CA LEU A 26 9.51 -12.67 -22.23
C LEU A 26 9.73 -12.04 -20.85
N ALA A 27 11.00 -11.87 -20.45
CA ALA A 27 11.36 -11.11 -19.24
C ALA A 27 10.91 -9.65 -19.35
N TYR A 28 11.10 -9.03 -20.50
CA TYR A 28 10.68 -7.65 -20.75
C TYR A 28 9.16 -7.50 -20.67
N ILE A 29 8.40 -8.41 -21.29
CA ILE A 29 6.93 -8.45 -21.16
C ILE A 29 6.51 -8.59 -19.69
N GLY A 30 7.18 -9.48 -18.93
CA GLY A 30 6.92 -9.65 -17.50
C GLY A 30 7.09 -8.35 -16.71
N VAL A 31 8.19 -7.63 -16.95
CA VAL A 31 8.46 -6.32 -16.32
C VAL A 31 7.40 -5.29 -16.74
N CYS A 32 7.03 -5.21 -18.02
CA CYS A 32 5.99 -4.29 -18.48
C CYS A 32 4.63 -4.55 -17.80
N LEU A 33 4.24 -5.82 -17.66
CA LEU A 33 3.01 -6.21 -16.96
C LEU A 33 3.07 -5.87 -15.47
N ALA A 34 4.21 -6.12 -14.82
CA ALA A 34 4.41 -5.77 -13.41
C ALA A 34 4.28 -4.25 -13.19
N THR A 35 4.97 -3.46 -14.02
CA THR A 35 4.94 -2.00 -13.96
C THR A 35 3.54 -1.46 -14.27
N GLY A 36 2.86 -1.99 -15.29
CA GLY A 36 1.49 -1.59 -15.62
C GLY A 36 0.51 -1.81 -14.47
N GLY A 37 0.58 -2.95 -13.79
CA GLY A 37 -0.22 -3.22 -12.60
C GLY A 37 0.08 -2.26 -11.43
N MET A 38 1.35 -1.88 -11.25
CA MET A 38 1.76 -0.96 -10.21
C MET A 38 1.20 0.47 -10.42
N TYR A 39 1.13 0.95 -11.66
CA TYR A 39 0.56 2.27 -11.96
C TYR A 39 -0.94 2.37 -11.66
N CYS A 40 -1.69 1.28 -11.82
CA CYS A 40 -3.11 1.23 -11.45
C CYS A 40 -3.34 1.32 -9.93
N LEU A 41 -2.37 0.89 -9.11
CA LEU A 41 -2.48 0.91 -7.66
C LEU A 41 -2.38 2.34 -7.07
N SER A 42 -1.59 3.20 -7.71
CA SER A 42 -1.36 4.59 -7.28
C SER A 42 -2.64 5.40 -7.01
N PRO A 43 -3.61 5.50 -7.94
CA PRO A 43 -4.86 6.22 -7.67
C PRO A 43 -5.72 5.53 -6.59
N CYS A 44 -5.69 4.20 -6.48
CA CYS A 44 -6.43 3.49 -5.44
C CYS A 44 -5.94 3.86 -4.03
N ILE A 45 -4.62 3.96 -3.85
CA ILE A 45 -4.03 4.39 -2.56
C ILE A 45 -4.43 5.83 -2.24
N ALA A 46 -4.44 6.72 -3.23
CA ALA A 46 -4.83 8.11 -3.02
C ALA A 46 -6.30 8.25 -2.58
N VAL A 47 -7.21 7.48 -3.20
CA VAL A 47 -8.62 7.43 -2.78
C VAL A 47 -8.75 6.85 -1.38
N TRP A 48 -8.05 5.75 -1.08
CA TRP A 48 -8.09 5.09 0.22
C TRP A 48 -7.61 6.02 1.37
N ILE A 49 -6.54 6.78 1.16
CA ILE A 49 -6.08 7.82 2.11
C ILE A 49 -7.15 8.89 2.29
N GLY A 50 -7.81 9.29 1.20
CA GLY A 50 -8.83 10.32 1.22
C GLY A 50 -10.10 9.93 1.99
N LEU A 51 -10.45 8.64 2.01
CA LEU A 51 -11.63 8.13 2.72
C LEU A 51 -11.37 7.91 4.21
N ASN A 52 -10.12 7.62 4.60
CA ASN A 52 -9.77 7.22 5.97
C ASN A 52 -9.16 8.34 6.83
N GLN A 53 -9.23 9.60 6.38
CA GLN A 53 -8.72 10.75 7.11
C GLN A 53 -9.82 11.81 7.23
N ALA A 54 -10.24 12.12 8.45
CA ALA A 54 -11.10 13.26 8.71
C ALA A 54 -10.27 14.55 8.73
N GLY A 55 -10.82 15.61 8.14
CA GLY A 55 -10.18 16.93 8.10
C GLY A 55 -9.20 17.12 6.93
N GLN A 56 -9.24 18.31 6.33
CA GLN A 56 -8.46 18.65 5.14
C GLN A 56 -6.94 18.64 5.41
N THR A 57 -6.51 19.21 6.54
CA THR A 57 -5.09 19.30 6.91
C THR A 57 -4.46 17.92 7.10
N LYS A 58 -5.14 17.01 7.81
CA LYS A 58 -4.64 15.65 8.07
C LYS A 58 -4.57 14.84 6.79
N ARG A 59 -5.57 14.97 5.92
CA ARG A 59 -5.58 14.36 4.58
C ARG A 59 -4.42 14.86 3.73
N ALA A 60 -4.18 16.17 3.67
CA ALA A 60 -3.08 16.76 2.91
C ALA A 60 -1.71 16.28 3.41
N MET A 61 -1.51 16.26 4.73
CA MET A 61 -0.27 15.73 5.34
C MET A 61 -0.08 14.23 5.04
N SER A 62 -1.15 13.44 5.08
CA SER A 62 -1.10 12.01 4.77
C SER A 62 -0.65 11.77 3.33
N VAL A 63 -1.23 12.51 2.37
CA VAL A 63 -0.84 12.44 0.96
C VAL A 63 0.63 12.86 0.77
N ALA A 64 1.07 13.95 1.42
CA ALA A 64 2.45 14.41 1.35
C ALA A 64 3.44 13.36 1.88
N MET A 65 3.12 12.71 3.00
CA MET A 65 3.92 11.62 3.56
C MET A 65 3.99 10.41 2.62
N THR A 66 2.86 10.03 1.99
CA THR A 66 2.86 8.94 1.02
C THR A 66 3.76 9.23 -0.18
N ILE A 67 3.74 10.45 -0.69
CA ILE A 67 4.63 10.88 -1.79
C ILE A 67 6.09 10.81 -1.34
N LEU A 68 6.41 11.29 -0.14
CA LEU A 68 7.76 11.23 0.43
C LEU A 68 8.28 9.79 0.53
N PHE A 69 7.49 8.87 1.09
CA PHE A 69 7.87 7.45 1.15
C PHE A 69 8.03 6.80 -0.23
N SER A 70 7.25 7.25 -1.21
CA SER A 70 7.38 6.79 -2.59
C SER A 70 8.74 7.18 -3.20
N GLN A 71 9.25 8.38 -2.88
CA GLN A 71 10.58 8.81 -3.33
C GLN A 71 11.70 7.96 -2.71
N PHE A 72 11.58 7.59 -1.44
CA PHE A 72 12.53 6.66 -0.80
C PHE A 72 12.52 5.28 -1.46
N GLY A 73 11.34 4.79 -1.88
CA GLY A 73 11.23 3.56 -2.67
C GLY A 73 12.00 3.63 -3.99
N GLY A 74 11.95 4.77 -4.68
CA GLY A 74 12.73 5.02 -5.90
C GLY A 74 14.25 5.06 -5.65
N LEU A 75 14.68 5.67 -4.54
CA LEU A 75 16.08 5.70 -4.12
C LEU A 75 16.63 4.30 -3.83
N VAL A 76 15.86 3.46 -3.12
CA VAL A 76 16.27 2.07 -2.87
C VAL A 76 16.24 1.27 -4.18
N GLY A 77 15.17 1.39 -4.95
CA GLY A 77 14.97 0.66 -6.21
C GLY A 77 16.05 0.89 -7.27
N SER A 78 16.66 2.08 -7.30
CA SER A 78 17.78 2.37 -8.22
C SER A 78 19.11 1.74 -7.80
N ASN A 79 19.26 1.32 -6.54
CA ASN A 79 20.51 0.80 -5.98
C ASN A 79 20.50 -0.72 -5.73
N ILE A 80 19.35 -1.40 -5.84
CA ILE A 80 19.26 -2.86 -5.59
C ILE A 80 19.79 -3.73 -6.74
N TYR A 81 20.01 -3.17 -7.93
CA TYR A 81 20.53 -3.89 -9.10
C TYR A 81 22.05 -3.75 -9.17
N LEU A 82 22.77 -4.76 -8.68
CA LEU A 82 24.22 -4.75 -8.62
C LEU A 82 24.85 -5.15 -9.96
N ALA A 83 25.79 -4.35 -10.47
CA ALA A 83 26.44 -4.61 -11.77
C ALA A 83 27.22 -5.94 -11.82
N ASN A 84 27.73 -6.42 -10.67
CA ASN A 84 28.44 -7.69 -10.54
C ASN A 84 27.52 -8.93 -10.63
N GLU A 85 26.20 -8.73 -10.56
CA GLU A 85 25.20 -9.79 -10.64
C GLU A 85 24.56 -9.93 -12.04
N ALA A 86 25.06 -9.16 -13.01
CA ALA A 86 24.62 -9.25 -14.38
C ALA A 86 24.86 -10.66 -14.96
N PRO A 87 23.94 -11.18 -15.81
CA PRO A 87 22.72 -10.55 -16.31
C PRO A 87 21.45 -10.90 -15.50
N SER A 88 21.56 -11.75 -14.47
CA SER A 88 20.40 -12.33 -13.79
C SER A 88 19.89 -11.53 -12.58
N TYR A 89 20.72 -10.65 -12.00
CA TYR A 89 20.37 -9.75 -10.89
C TYR A 89 19.50 -10.37 -9.77
N PRO A 90 19.89 -11.53 -9.20
CA PRO A 90 19.08 -12.21 -8.18
C PRO A 90 18.75 -11.33 -6.97
N THR A 91 19.66 -10.45 -6.52
CA THR A 91 19.39 -9.55 -5.39
C THR A 91 18.35 -8.50 -5.75
N GLY A 92 18.45 -7.89 -6.93
CA GLY A 92 17.49 -6.87 -7.39
C GLY A 92 16.07 -7.42 -7.53
N PHE A 93 15.92 -8.58 -8.20
CA PHE A 93 14.62 -9.24 -8.34
C PHE A 93 14.10 -9.81 -7.03
N GLY A 94 14.96 -10.37 -6.19
CA GLY A 94 14.61 -10.88 -4.86
C GLY A 94 14.10 -9.78 -3.93
N CYS A 95 14.79 -8.65 -3.84
CA CYS A 95 14.35 -7.48 -3.09
C CYS A 95 13.02 -6.95 -3.63
N SER A 96 12.87 -6.83 -4.95
CA SER A 96 11.63 -6.36 -5.58
C SER A 96 10.44 -7.26 -5.25
N LEU A 97 10.61 -8.59 -5.33
CA LEU A 97 9.61 -9.58 -4.91
C LEU A 97 9.30 -9.49 -3.41
N GLY A 98 10.32 -9.33 -2.57
CA GLY A 98 10.18 -9.21 -1.12
C GLY A 98 9.37 -7.98 -0.71
N PHE A 99 9.71 -6.81 -1.26
CA PHE A 99 8.95 -5.58 -1.02
C PHE A 99 7.53 -5.66 -1.57
N LEU A 100 7.35 -6.26 -2.74
CA LEU A 100 6.02 -6.46 -3.32
C LEU A 100 5.15 -7.37 -2.43
N GLY A 101 5.69 -8.51 -2.01
CA GLY A 101 5.00 -9.45 -1.15
C GLY A 101 4.66 -8.84 0.21
N ALA A 102 5.62 -8.16 0.84
CA ALA A 102 5.39 -7.44 2.08
C ALA A 102 4.30 -6.37 1.92
N GLY A 103 4.36 -5.56 0.87
CA GLY A 103 3.36 -4.52 0.59
C GLY A 103 1.96 -5.07 0.32
N CYS A 104 1.84 -6.18 -0.42
CA CYS A 104 0.54 -6.76 -0.77
C CYS A 104 -0.07 -7.64 0.33
N ILE A 105 0.73 -8.15 1.25
CA ILE A 105 0.28 -9.10 2.29
C ILE A 105 0.26 -8.41 3.65
N ILE A 106 1.40 -7.90 4.11
CA ILE A 106 1.55 -7.38 5.47
C ILE A 106 0.71 -6.12 5.66
N VAL A 107 0.73 -5.18 4.72
CA VAL A 107 0.01 -3.91 4.86
C VAL A 107 -1.51 -4.11 4.93
N PRO A 108 -2.17 -4.84 4.00
CA PRO A 108 -3.61 -5.07 4.10
C PRO A 108 -4.00 -5.90 5.33
N MET A 109 -3.19 -6.89 5.73
CA MET A 109 -3.46 -7.67 6.95
C MET A 109 -3.42 -6.81 8.20
N LEU A 110 -2.38 -5.99 8.36
CA LEU A 110 -2.27 -5.07 9.49
C LEU A 110 -3.39 -4.04 9.49
N TYR A 111 -3.72 -3.49 8.32
CA TYR A 111 -4.82 -2.56 8.16
C TYR A 111 -6.14 -3.18 8.61
N TRP A 112 -6.51 -4.33 8.06
CA TRP A 112 -7.76 -5.02 8.37
C TRP A 112 -7.84 -5.40 9.86
N TYR A 113 -6.73 -5.82 10.46
CA TYR A 113 -6.68 -6.15 11.88
C TYR A 113 -6.82 -4.92 12.79
N ILE A 114 -6.05 -3.87 12.55
CA ILE A 114 -6.02 -2.67 13.40
C ILE A 114 -7.34 -1.92 13.30
N ILE A 115 -7.77 -1.60 12.08
CA ILE A 115 -9.04 -0.92 11.82
C ILE A 115 -10.21 -1.81 12.23
N GLY A 116 -10.08 -3.11 12.01
CA GLY A 116 -11.02 -4.12 12.48
C GLY A 116 -11.33 -3.97 13.97
N ARG A 117 -10.26 -3.96 14.79
CA ARG A 117 -10.36 -3.81 16.24
C ARG A 117 -10.82 -2.42 16.69
N ILE A 118 -10.42 -1.36 16.01
CA ILE A 118 -10.85 0.01 16.35
C ILE A 118 -12.36 0.14 16.11
N ASN A 119 -12.85 -0.26 14.94
CA ASN A 119 -14.28 -0.20 14.64
C ASN A 119 -15.07 -1.10 15.60
N ALA A 120 -14.62 -2.33 15.87
CA ALA A 120 -15.31 -3.23 16.83
C ALA A 120 -15.38 -2.67 18.26
N LYS A 121 -14.33 -1.99 18.73
CA LYS A 121 -14.36 -1.29 20.03
C LYS A 121 -15.36 -0.13 20.03
N ARG A 122 -15.45 0.60 18.92
CA ARG A 122 -16.38 1.72 18.76
C ARG A 122 -17.83 1.25 18.61
N ASP A 123 -18.06 0.08 18.01
CA ASP A 123 -19.40 -0.52 17.85
C ASP A 123 -19.95 -1.06 19.18
N ALA A 124 -19.08 -1.33 20.16
CA ALA A 124 -19.48 -1.73 21.51
C ALA A 124 -19.95 -0.56 22.39
N LEU A 125 -19.76 0.69 21.95
CA LEU A 125 -20.22 1.89 22.64
C LEU A 125 -21.57 2.32 22.04
N SER A 126 -22.57 2.56 22.87
CA SER A 126 -23.81 3.16 22.40
C SER A 126 -23.62 4.66 22.14
N GLU A 127 -24.38 5.22 21.18
CA GLU A 127 -24.33 6.65 20.90
C GLU A 127 -24.69 7.49 22.14
N ALA A 128 -25.62 7.01 22.98
CA ALA A 128 -25.98 7.66 24.24
C ALA A 128 -24.79 7.77 25.20
N GLU A 129 -23.98 6.72 25.34
CA GLU A 129 -22.76 6.75 26.16
C GLU A 129 -21.67 7.67 25.59
N ILE A 130 -21.66 7.88 24.28
CA ILE A 130 -20.71 8.79 23.62
C ILE A 130 -21.13 10.24 23.88
N TYR A 131 -22.40 10.57 23.69
CA TYR A 131 -22.93 11.91 23.93
C TYR A 131 -23.00 12.30 25.42
N ASP A 132 -23.01 11.34 26.33
CA ASP A 132 -22.87 11.59 27.78
C ASP A 132 -21.44 12.00 28.16
N LYS A 133 -20.43 11.49 27.43
CA LYS A 133 -19.01 11.74 27.72
C LYS A 133 -18.39 12.91 26.96
N TYR A 134 -18.91 13.21 25.77
CA TYR A 134 -18.33 14.21 24.88
C TYR A 134 -19.41 15.13 24.35
N SER A 135 -19.12 16.44 24.34
CA SER A 135 -19.96 17.41 23.64
C SER A 135 -19.86 17.25 22.12
N VAL A 136 -20.84 17.80 21.40
CA VAL A 136 -20.86 17.77 19.93
C VAL A 136 -19.63 18.46 19.33
N ASP A 137 -19.22 19.59 19.91
CA ASP A 137 -18.06 20.36 19.46
C ASP A 137 -16.76 19.57 19.69
N GLU A 138 -16.60 18.91 20.84
CA GLU A 138 -15.45 18.05 21.12
C GLU A 138 -15.38 16.86 20.15
N LEU A 139 -16.52 16.22 19.85
CA LEU A 139 -16.57 15.11 18.89
C LEU A 139 -16.19 15.55 17.47
N GLN A 140 -16.53 16.79 17.10
CA GLN A 140 -16.15 17.37 15.82
C GLN A 140 -14.66 17.68 15.77
N ASP A 141 -14.10 18.26 16.83
CA ASP A 141 -12.67 18.59 16.94
C ASP A 141 -11.77 17.34 16.94
N MET A 142 -12.26 16.22 17.48
CA MET A 142 -11.55 14.93 17.45
C MET A 142 -11.39 14.35 16.05
N GLY A 143 -12.21 14.73 15.07
CA GLY A 143 -12.15 14.23 13.70
C GLY A 143 -12.23 12.70 13.60
N ASP A 144 -11.20 12.04 13.07
CA ASP A 144 -11.18 10.58 12.86
C ASP A 144 -10.91 9.80 14.15
N LEU A 145 -10.45 10.48 15.19
CA LEU A 145 -10.32 9.92 16.54
C LEU A 145 -11.67 9.80 17.23
N SER A 146 -12.70 10.51 16.76
CA SER A 146 -14.06 10.44 17.30
C SER A 146 -14.55 9.00 17.39
N PRO A 147 -15.16 8.57 18.53
CA PRO A 147 -15.79 7.26 18.65
C PRO A 147 -16.92 7.03 17.63
N LEU A 148 -17.47 8.10 17.04
CA LEU A 148 -18.48 8.02 15.98
C LEU A 148 -17.88 7.77 14.60
N TYR A 149 -16.61 8.11 14.38
CA TYR A 149 -15.96 7.92 13.08
C TYR A 149 -15.76 6.43 12.79
N ARG A 150 -16.01 6.02 11.54
CA ARG A 150 -15.75 4.66 11.05
C ARG A 150 -14.77 4.73 9.88
N TYR A 151 -13.72 3.95 9.98
CA TYR A 151 -12.76 3.76 8.91
C TYR A 151 -13.32 2.76 7.88
N GLU A 152 -13.11 3.06 6.60
CA GLU A 152 -13.56 2.25 5.47
C GLU A 152 -12.67 0.99 5.34
N ARG A 153 -13.27 -0.20 5.32
CA ARG A 153 -12.54 -1.47 5.26
C ARG A 153 -12.28 -1.95 3.83
#